data_AF-A0A2V6F4D1-F1
#
_entry.id   AF-A0A2V6F4D1-F1
#
_cell.length_a   1.000
_cell.length_b   1.000
_cell.length_c   1.000
_cell.angle_alpha   90.00
_cell.angle_beta   90.00
_cell.angle_gamma   90.00
#
_symmetry.space_group_name_H-M   'P 1'
#
loop_
_entity.id
_entity.type
_entity.pdbx_description
1 polymer ?
#
loop_
_entity_poly.entity_id
_entity_poly.type
_entity_poly.pdbx_seq_one_letter_code
_entity_poly.pdbx_strand_id
1 'polypeptide(L)'
;STAERVASDVWSASGIIGNGSFQYFFECGLDAENCARAYEAIELPEVARIFRLALSLFPDSRPHEDVAERVAFVREREDAFDKLGMEIVRLDSKMEAHLSAYLKKAGLE
;
A
#
# COMPACT_ATOMS: atom_id res chain seq x y z
N SER A 1 -18.52 2.46 7.55
CA SER A 1 -17.90 2.92 8.81
C SER A 1 -16.44 3.26 8.56
N THR A 2 -15.72 3.88 9.51
CA THR A 2 -14.26 4.10 9.39
C THR A 2 -13.49 2.79 9.30
N ALA A 3 -13.93 1.75 10.02
CA ALA A 3 -13.27 0.45 10.01
C ALA A 3 -13.43 -0.31 8.68
N GLU A 4 -14.61 -0.24 8.05
CA GLU A 4 -14.83 -0.82 6.70
C GLU A 4 -13.92 -0.18 5.65
N ARG A 5 -13.68 1.14 5.74
CA ARG A 5 -12.75 1.83 4.83
C ARG A 5 -11.31 1.35 5.03
N VAL A 6 -10.84 1.29 6.28
CA VAL A 6 -9.50 0.75 6.59
C VAL A 6 -9.34 -0.68 6.06
N ALA A 7 -10.34 -1.55 6.26
CA ALA A 7 -10.29 -2.91 5.73
C ALA A 7 -10.26 -2.94 4.20
N SER A 8 -11.09 -2.14 3.54
CA SER A 8 -11.09 -2.01 2.08
C SER A 8 -9.74 -1.54 1.55
N ASP A 9 -9.12 -0.54 2.19
CA ASP A 9 -7.84 0.02 1.77
C ASP A 9 -6.70 -1.00 1.94
N VAL A 10 -6.66 -1.71 3.07
CA VAL A 10 -5.66 -2.75 3.35
C VAL A 10 -5.81 -3.93 2.38
N TRP A 11 -7.03 -4.46 2.21
CA TRP A 11 -7.26 -5.58 1.30
C TRP A 11 -6.96 -5.23 -0.16
N SER A 12 -7.41 -4.05 -0.60
CA SER A 12 -7.16 -3.60 -1.97
C SER A 12 -5.66 -3.43 -2.23
N ALA A 13 -4.95 -2.78 -1.30
CA ALA A 13 -3.52 -2.58 -1.40
C ALA A 13 -2.73 -3.90 -1.39
N SER A 14 -3.03 -4.81 -0.46
CA SER A 14 -2.40 -6.14 -0.39
C SER A 14 -2.62 -6.92 -1.69
N GLY A 15 -3.86 -7.01 -2.18
CA GLY A 15 -4.18 -7.75 -3.41
C GLY A 15 -3.49 -7.18 -4.65
N ILE A 16 -3.44 -5.85 -4.78
CA ILE A 16 -2.79 -5.18 -5.91
C ILE A 16 -1.28 -5.36 -5.87
N ILE A 17 -0.66 -5.14 -4.71
CA ILE A 17 0.79 -5.32 -4.55
C ILE A 17 1.19 -6.79 -4.73
N GLY A 18 0.39 -7.73 -4.23
CA GLY A 18 0.61 -9.16 -4.44
C GLY A 18 0.53 -9.59 -5.91
N ASN A 19 -0.25 -8.88 -6.74
CA ASN A 19 -0.42 -9.20 -8.16
C ASN A 19 0.62 -8.54 -9.07
N GLY A 20 1.07 -7.32 -8.75
CA GLY A 20 1.94 -6.55 -9.64
C GLY A 20 2.78 -5.48 -8.95
N SER A 21 3.08 -5.66 -7.65
CA SER A 21 3.96 -4.78 -6.88
C SER A 21 3.44 -3.33 -6.82
N PHE A 22 4.32 -2.40 -6.44
CA PHE A 22 4.03 -0.97 -6.48
C PHE A 22 3.82 -0.45 -7.91
N GLN A 23 4.33 -1.14 -8.93
CA GLN A 23 4.03 -0.81 -10.32
C GLN A 23 2.53 -0.79 -10.57
N TYR A 24 1.88 -1.92 -10.32
CA TYR A 24 0.44 -2.04 -10.53
C TYR A 24 -0.35 -1.10 -9.60
N PHE A 25 0.14 -0.89 -8.36
CA PHE A 25 -0.45 0.06 -7.43
C PHE A 25 -0.52 1.50 -7.98
N PHE A 26 0.59 2.02 -8.51
CA PHE A 26 0.63 3.37 -9.04
C PHE A 26 -0.06 3.48 -10.42
N GLU A 27 -0.07 2.41 -11.22
CA GLU A 27 -0.89 2.31 -12.44
C GLU A 27 -2.39 2.49 -12.12
N CYS A 28 -2.88 1.86 -11.05
CA CYS A 28 -4.26 2.00 -10.59
C CYS A 28 -4.60 3.39 -10.00
N GLY A 29 -3.60 4.25 -9.77
CA GLY A 29 -3.82 5.61 -9.23
C GLY A 29 -4.32 5.62 -7.78
N LEU A 30 -3.96 4.61 -7.00
CA LEU A 30 -4.34 4.53 -5.58
C LEU A 30 -3.54 5.50 -4.71
N ASP A 31 -4.14 5.93 -3.61
CA ASP A 31 -3.52 6.82 -2.63
C ASP A 31 -2.64 6.03 -1.66
N ALA A 32 -1.32 6.06 -1.92
CA ALA A 32 -0.32 5.39 -1.10
C ALA A 32 -0.26 5.91 0.35
N GLU A 33 -0.51 7.21 0.59
CA GLU A 33 -0.49 7.76 1.96
C GLU A 33 -1.74 7.35 2.74
N ASN A 34 -2.89 7.26 2.07
CA ASN A 34 -4.09 6.69 2.68
C ASN A 34 -3.90 5.21 3.03
N CYS A 35 -3.31 4.41 2.12
CA CYS A 35 -2.96 3.02 2.42
C CYS A 35 -1.97 2.93 3.59
N ALA A 36 -0.96 3.81 3.65
CA ALA A 36 -0.02 3.86 4.78
C ALA A 36 -0.75 4.06 6.12
N ARG A 37 -1.68 5.01 6.19
CA ARG A 37 -2.49 5.26 7.39
C ARG A 37 -3.39 4.09 7.75
N ALA A 38 -3.94 3.38 6.76
CA ALA A 38 -4.73 2.18 7.00
C ALA A 38 -3.89 1.05 7.62
N TYR A 39 -2.65 0.86 7.16
CA TYR A 39 -1.71 -0.08 7.78
C TYR A 39 -1.30 0.33 9.20
N GLU A 40 -1.14 1.62 9.49
CA GLU A 40 -0.93 2.10 10.87
C GLU A 40 -2.13 1.81 11.77
N ALA A 41 -3.35 1.97 11.26
CA ALA A 41 -4.58 1.73 12.01
C ALA A 41 -4.73 0.27 12.45
N ILE A 42 -4.20 -0.68 11.67
CA ILE A 42 -4.18 -2.11 12.02
C ILE A 42 -2.90 -2.51 12.78
N GLU A 43 -2.12 -1.57 13.30
CA GLU A 43 -0.90 -1.84 14.08
C GLU A 43 0.22 -2.51 13.24
N LEU A 44 0.33 -2.19 11.94
CA LEU A 44 1.45 -2.61 11.05
C LEU A 44 2.24 -1.41 10.51
N PRO A 45 2.94 -0.65 11.37
CA PRO A 45 3.70 0.54 10.97
C PRO A 45 4.85 0.23 10.01
N GLU A 46 5.38 -1.00 9.99
CA GLU A 46 6.43 -1.39 9.04
C GLU A 46 5.96 -1.32 7.59
N VAL A 47 4.71 -1.69 7.31
CA VAL A 47 4.12 -1.61 5.96
C VAL A 47 3.86 -0.16 5.59
N ALA A 48 3.33 0.63 6.52
CA ALA A 48 3.12 2.07 6.33
C ALA A 48 4.41 2.81 5.95
N ARG A 49 5.52 2.45 6.60
CA ARG A 49 6.85 2.98 6.25
C ARG A 49 7.25 2.61 4.82
N ILE A 50 6.95 1.41 4.35
CA ILE A 50 7.26 0.99 2.98
C ILE A 50 6.46 1.80 1.96
N PHE A 51 5.17 2.06 2.19
CA PHE A 51 4.37 2.95 1.34
C PHE A 51 4.99 4.35 1.24
N ARG A 52 5.42 4.91 2.37
CA ARG A 52 6.07 6.24 2.41
C ARG A 52 7.45 6.22 1.73
N LEU A 53 8.19 5.12 1.82
CA LEU A 53 9.42 4.94 1.05
C LEU A 53 9.15 4.88 -0.44
N ALA A 54 8.11 4.17 -0.88
CA ALA A 54 7.70 4.14 -2.28
C ALA A 54 7.31 5.54 -2.79
N LEU A 55 6.56 6.30 -1.98
CA LEU A 55 6.26 7.71 -2.28
C LEU A 55 7.53 8.55 -2.40
N SER A 56 8.51 8.37 -1.51
CA SER A 56 9.76 9.14 -1.51
C SER A 56 10.63 8.93 -2.76
N LEU A 57 10.36 7.88 -3.56
CA LEU A 57 11.02 7.68 -4.85
C LEU A 57 10.56 8.69 -5.90
N PHE A 58 9.34 9.24 -5.77
CA PHE A 58 8.84 10.28 -6.65
C PHE A 58 9.38 11.67 -6.28
N PRO A 59 9.48 12.60 -7.24
CA PRO A 59 9.75 14.00 -6.96
C PRO A 59 8.77 14.57 -5.93
N ASP A 60 9.29 15.31 -4.94
CA ASP A 60 8.51 15.89 -3.84
C ASP A 60 7.65 14.89 -3.06
N SER A 61 7.99 13.59 -3.12
CA SER A 61 7.21 12.48 -2.57
C SER A 61 5.78 12.40 -3.08
N ARG A 62 5.54 12.83 -4.33
CA ARG A 62 4.21 12.86 -4.96
C ARG A 62 4.23 12.14 -6.30
N PRO A 63 3.35 11.14 -6.52
CA PRO A 63 3.19 10.55 -7.83
C PRO A 63 2.79 11.61 -8.87
N HIS A 64 3.28 11.47 -10.09
CA HIS A 64 2.86 12.32 -11.20
C HIS A 64 1.33 12.27 -11.35
N GLU A 65 0.68 13.41 -11.57
CA GLU A 65 -0.77 13.48 -11.75
C GLU A 65 -1.19 12.82 -13.07
N ASP A 66 -0.42 13.07 -14.14
CA ASP A 66 -0.60 12.40 -15.43
C ASP A 66 -0.28 10.90 -15.33
N VAL A 67 -1.19 10.08 -15.86
CA VAL A 67 -1.08 8.62 -15.79
C VAL A 67 0.11 8.12 -16.60
N ALA A 68 0.34 8.67 -17.80
CA ALA A 68 1.41 8.20 -18.67
C ALA A 68 2.79 8.54 -18.06
N GLU A 69 2.94 9.74 -17.51
CA GLU A 69 4.15 10.12 -16.76
C GLU A 69 4.38 9.24 -15.54
N ARG A 70 3.33 8.98 -14.74
CA ARG A 70 3.43 8.13 -13.55
C ARG A 70 3.87 6.72 -13.89
N VAL A 71 3.27 6.12 -14.91
CA VAL A 71 3.61 4.75 -15.35
C VAL A 71 5.02 4.70 -15.94
N ALA A 72 5.40 5.68 -16.76
CA ALA A 72 6.77 5.76 -17.29
C ALA A 72 7.80 5.88 -16.16
N PHE A 73 7.55 6.76 -15.18
CA PHE A 73 8.43 6.96 -14.03
C PHE A 73 8.65 5.68 -13.22
N VAL A 74 7.56 4.95 -12.94
CA VAL A 74 7.60 3.71 -12.17
C VAL A 74 8.33 2.62 -12.95
N ARG A 75 8.08 2.49 -14.25
CA ARG A 75 8.74 1.50 -15.11
C ARG A 75 10.25 1.71 -15.21
N GLU A 76 10.72 2.95 -15.26
CA GLU A 76 12.16 3.26 -15.22
C GLU A 76 12.84 2.84 -13.91
N ARG A 77 12.06 2.61 -12.85
CA ARG A 77 12.52 2.31 -11.49
C ARG A 77 11.90 1.02 -10.95
N GLU A 78 11.47 0.13 -11.84
CA GLU A 78 10.74 -1.10 -11.52
C GLU A 78 11.45 -1.90 -10.41
N ASP A 79 12.76 -2.12 -10.54
CA ASP A 79 13.58 -2.82 -9.54
C ASP A 79 13.49 -2.22 -8.11
N ALA A 80 13.37 -0.89 -7.99
CA ALA A 80 13.28 -0.23 -6.70
C ALA A 80 11.88 -0.41 -6.09
N PHE A 81 10.84 -0.26 -6.91
CA PHE A 81 9.46 -0.50 -6.51
C PHE A 81 9.20 -1.97 -6.17
N ASP A 82 9.79 -2.91 -6.92
CA ASP A 82 9.68 -4.34 -6.69
C ASP A 82 10.33 -4.81 -5.40
N LYS A 83 11.51 -4.27 -5.07
CA LYS A 83 12.13 -4.55 -3.77
C LYS A 83 11.21 -4.18 -2.61
N LEU A 84 10.55 -3.02 -2.70
CA LEU A 84 9.59 -2.55 -1.70
C LEU A 84 8.30 -3.39 -1.70
N GLY A 85 7.75 -3.73 -2.87
CA GLY A 85 6.56 -4.58 -2.99
C GLY A 85 6.80 -5.97 -2.40
N MET A 86 7.95 -6.57 -2.66
CA MET A 86 8.36 -7.85 -2.07
C MET A 86 8.46 -7.79 -0.54
N GLU A 87 8.86 -6.66 0.05
CA GLU A 87 8.85 -6.51 1.51
C GLU A 87 7.43 -6.55 2.08
N ILE A 88 6.44 -5.97 1.40
CA ILE A 88 5.03 -6.03 1.80
C ILE A 88 4.50 -7.46 1.68
N VAL A 89 4.77 -8.15 0.57
CA VAL A 89 4.33 -9.54 0.37
C VAL A 89 4.86 -10.47 1.47
N ARG A 90 6.09 -10.25 1.95
CA ARG A 90 6.64 -11.02 3.09
C ARG A 90 5.90 -10.77 4.41
N LEU A 91 5.26 -9.62 4.55
CA LEU A 91 4.50 -9.21 5.73
C LEU A 91 3.01 -9.56 5.63
N ASP A 92 2.55 -10.09 4.49
CA ASP A 92 1.14 -10.33 4.22
C ASP A 92 0.49 -11.32 5.21
N SER A 93 1.26 -12.32 5.67
CA SER A 93 0.81 -13.24 6.73
C SER A 93 0.51 -12.56 8.07
N LYS A 94 1.14 -11.42 8.37
CA LYS A 94 0.81 -10.61 9.55
C LYS A 94 -0.42 -9.74 9.31
N MET A 95 -0.62 -9.26 8.08
CA MET A 95 -1.73 -8.38 7.71
C MET A 95 -3.08 -8.98 8.09
N GLU A 96 -3.31 -10.26 7.79
CA GLU A 96 -4.59 -10.91 8.08
C GLU A 96 -4.91 -10.95 9.58
N ALA A 97 -3.93 -11.34 10.41
CA ALA A 97 -4.10 -11.40 11.87
C ALA A 97 -4.37 -10.01 12.48
N HIS A 98 -3.65 -9.00 12.01
CA HIS A 98 -3.79 -7.62 12.47
C HIS A 98 -5.12 -7.00 12.05
N LEU A 99 -5.53 -7.21 10.80
CA LEU A 99 -6.80 -6.72 10.29
C LEU A 99 -7.99 -7.38 11.00
N SER A 100 -7.95 -8.69 11.24
CA SER A 100 -9.00 -9.38 12.02
C SER A 100 -9.09 -8.82 13.45
N ALA A 101 -7.96 -8.61 14.13
CA ALA A 101 -7.96 -8.00 15.47
C ALA A 101 -8.57 -6.59 15.46
N TYR A 102 -8.29 -5.79 14.44
CA TYR A 102 -8.87 -4.46 14.26
C TYR A 102 -10.39 -4.50 14.03
N LEU A 103 -10.88 -5.41 13.17
CA LEU A 103 -12.30 -5.57 12.87
C LEU A 103 -13.11 -6.06 14.09
N LYS A 104 -12.56 -7.00 14.86
CA LYS A 104 -13.12 -7.43 16.16
C LYS A 104 -13.27 -6.28 17.13
N LYS A 105 -12.22 -5.46 17.31
CA LYS A 105 -12.27 -4.26 18.16
C LYS A 105 -13.33 -3.25 17.69
N ALA A 106 -13.60 -3.20 16.38
CA ALA A 106 -14.63 -2.35 15.78
C ALA A 106 -16.05 -2.92 15.81
N GLY A 107 -16.24 -4.17 16.28
CA GLY A 107 -17.54 -4.84 16.32
C GLY A 107 -18.05 -5.29 14.95
N LEU A 108 -17.15 -5.58 14.00
CA LEU A 108 -17.47 -5.96 12.62
C LEU A 108 -17.16 -7.45 12.31
N GLU A 109 -16.72 -8.22 13.30
CA GLU A 109 -16.42 -9.66 13.18
C GLU A 109 -17.11 -10.45 14.30
#